data_AF-G6EZZ4-F1
#
_entry.id   AF-G6EZZ4-F1
#
_cell.length_a   1.000
_cell.length_b   1.000
_cell.length_c   1.000
_cell.angle_alpha   90.00
_cell.angle_beta   90.00
_cell.angle_gamma   90.00
#
_symmetry.space_group_name_H-M   'P 1'
#
loop_
_entity.id
_entity.type
_entity.pdbx_description
1 polymer ?
#
loop_
_entity_poly.entity_id
_entity_poly.type
_entity_poly.pdbx_seq_one_letter_code
_entity_poly.pdbx_strand_id
1 'polypeptide(L)'
;MENDSIIVLKAGSLEKEVITLQSKDQEEALYYAFSLEKRIGKQTIKSVSWTSIADDIDVSNITTDKQTFQCLISGGTNYQNVGITFKVITSAGETRTFNSVLPIRPAGIMEAVGNNTVIVLGNSQEGARIEDISITPTGFNFKTTDGKSLDVVPEGIYIENGNMVVPEKIGKLPDDFVLNGNIYIAPDAYLTGTKTLPQGLSLNSNIVMTNGSVFFPKTINNNGLLCAA
;
A
#
# COMPACT_ATOMS: atom_id res chain seq x y z
N MET A 1 11.80 -17.34 -22.34
CA MET A 1 12.78 -18.31 -21.84
C MET A 1 13.43 -17.68 -20.63
N GLU A 2 13.23 -18.25 -19.44
CA GLU A 2 14.04 -18.11 -18.21
C GLU A 2 13.16 -18.35 -16.97
N ASN A 3 13.05 -19.60 -16.56
CA ASN A 3 13.05 -20.01 -15.14
C ASN A 3 13.19 -21.54 -15.07
N ASP A 4 14.29 -22.07 -15.64
CA ASP A 4 14.66 -23.49 -15.57
C ASP A 4 15.37 -23.83 -14.24
N SER A 5 14.83 -23.36 -13.12
CA SER A 5 15.34 -23.75 -11.81
C SER A 5 14.76 -25.11 -11.43
N ILE A 6 15.45 -26.19 -11.80
CA ILE A 6 15.05 -27.55 -11.41
C ILE A 6 15.13 -27.68 -9.88
N ILE A 7 14.00 -27.98 -9.25
CA ILE A 7 13.87 -28.18 -7.80
C ILE A 7 14.39 -29.58 -7.45
N VAL A 8 15.57 -29.65 -6.83
CA VAL A 8 16.18 -30.93 -6.41
C VAL A 8 15.66 -31.35 -5.04
N LEU A 9 14.98 -32.50 -4.98
CA LEU A 9 14.40 -33.04 -3.76
C LEU A 9 15.49 -33.66 -2.87
N LYS A 10 15.80 -33.01 -1.73
CA LYS A 10 16.83 -33.48 -0.79
C LYS A 10 16.36 -34.73 -0.04
N ALA A 11 17.33 -35.49 0.49
CA ALA A 11 17.15 -36.74 1.24
C ALA A 11 16.29 -36.63 2.53
N GLY A 12 16.00 -35.41 3.02
CA GLY A 12 15.12 -35.16 4.18
C GLY A 12 13.68 -34.72 3.85
N SER A 13 13.41 -34.27 2.61
CA SER A 13 12.17 -33.58 2.24
C SER A 13 10.92 -34.45 2.05
N LEU A 14 10.96 -35.71 2.47
CA LEU A 14 9.83 -36.67 2.33
C LEU A 14 9.20 -37.05 3.67
N GLU A 15 9.75 -36.59 4.80
CA GLU A 15 9.20 -36.96 6.12
C GLU A 15 8.82 -35.75 6.99
N LYS A 16 9.40 -34.55 6.78
CA LYS A 16 9.09 -33.35 7.60
C LYS A 16 9.27 -31.98 6.91
N GLU A 17 9.67 -31.92 5.63
CA GLU A 17 9.98 -30.66 4.94
C GLU A 17 8.92 -30.37 3.87
N VAL A 18 8.44 -29.13 3.84
CA VAL A 18 7.51 -28.63 2.84
C VAL A 18 8.30 -27.86 1.79
N ILE A 19 8.10 -28.17 0.51
CA ILE A 19 8.79 -27.50 -0.58
C ILE A 19 7.99 -26.30 -1.00
N THR A 20 8.50 -25.10 -0.75
CA THR A 20 7.88 -23.87 -1.24
C THR A 20 8.22 -23.67 -2.71
N LEU A 21 7.19 -23.63 -3.56
CA LEU A 21 7.31 -23.32 -4.98
C LEU A 21 7.44 -21.81 -5.18
N GLN A 22 7.98 -21.42 -6.34
CA GLN A 22 7.92 -20.02 -6.78
C GLN A 22 6.46 -19.56 -6.83
N SER A 23 6.19 -18.36 -6.31
CA SER A 23 4.86 -17.77 -6.31
C SER A 23 4.38 -17.51 -7.74
N LYS A 24 3.06 -17.60 -7.95
CA LYS A 24 2.41 -17.26 -9.23
C LYS A 24 1.18 -16.37 -9.03
N ASP A 25 0.76 -15.67 -10.08
CA ASP A 25 -0.54 -15.01 -10.12
C ASP A 25 -1.68 -16.05 -10.31
N GLN A 26 -2.91 -15.73 -9.90
CA GLN A 26 -4.09 -16.56 -10.11
C GLN A 26 -4.33 -16.89 -11.60
N GLU A 27 -4.14 -15.91 -12.49
CA GLU A 27 -4.33 -16.10 -13.94
C GLU A 27 -3.12 -16.71 -14.65
N GLU A 28 -1.99 -16.82 -13.95
CA GLU A 28 -0.73 -17.31 -14.50
C GLU A 28 -0.64 -18.84 -14.43
N ALA A 29 -0.02 -19.43 -15.45
CA ALA A 29 0.36 -20.84 -15.47
C ALA A 29 1.89 -20.94 -15.55
N LEU A 30 2.51 -21.57 -14.55
CA LEU A 30 3.98 -21.69 -14.45
C LEU A 30 4.43 -23.14 -14.56
N TYR A 31 5.55 -23.32 -15.26
CA TYR A 31 6.24 -24.61 -15.33
C TYR A 31 7.11 -24.82 -14.10
N TYR A 32 7.00 -26.00 -13.50
CA TYR A 32 7.87 -26.45 -12.42
C TYR A 32 8.55 -27.74 -12.84
N ALA A 33 9.85 -27.83 -12.55
CA ALA A 33 10.65 -29.03 -12.77
C ALA A 33 11.15 -29.56 -11.43
N PHE A 34 10.99 -30.87 -11.20
CA PHE A 34 11.41 -31.54 -9.99
C PHE A 34 12.42 -32.64 -10.32
N SER A 35 13.49 -32.76 -9.52
CA SER A 35 14.48 -33.83 -9.63
C SER A 35 14.45 -34.74 -8.40
N LEU A 36 14.28 -36.04 -8.65
CA LEU A 36 14.33 -37.14 -7.68
C LEU A 36 15.68 -37.87 -7.70
N GLU A 37 16.71 -37.33 -8.34
CA GLU A 37 18.00 -38.02 -8.55
C GLU A 37 18.61 -38.54 -7.23
N LYS A 38 18.49 -37.77 -6.15
CA LYS A 38 19.01 -38.10 -4.82
C LYS A 38 18.09 -39.02 -4.02
N ARG A 39 16.98 -39.49 -4.62
CA ARG A 39 15.92 -40.26 -3.94
C ARG A 39 15.69 -41.63 -4.54
N ILE A 40 15.68 -41.73 -5.86
CA ILE A 40 15.35 -42.99 -6.55
C ILE A 40 16.58 -43.70 -7.12
N GLY A 41 17.79 -43.19 -6.81
CA GLY A 41 19.05 -43.85 -7.15
C GLY A 41 19.26 -43.93 -8.65
N LYS A 42 19.34 -45.14 -9.21
CA LYS A 42 19.41 -45.38 -10.67
C LYS A 42 18.05 -45.66 -11.32
N GLN A 43 16.96 -45.68 -10.54
CA GLN A 43 15.62 -45.90 -11.07
C GLN A 43 15.16 -44.69 -11.89
N THR A 44 14.12 -44.89 -12.70
CA THR A 44 13.44 -43.82 -13.44
C THR A 44 12.01 -43.63 -12.94
N ILE A 45 11.41 -42.48 -13.26
CA ILE A 45 10.02 -42.17 -12.97
C ILE A 45 9.14 -42.84 -14.02
N LYS A 46 8.21 -43.67 -13.56
CA LYS A 46 7.20 -44.31 -14.41
C LYS A 46 5.97 -43.44 -14.60
N SER A 47 5.49 -42.83 -13.53
CA SER A 47 4.32 -41.95 -13.57
C SER A 47 4.28 -41.00 -12.38
N VAL A 48 3.61 -39.87 -12.54
CA VAL A 48 3.35 -38.89 -11.48
C VAL A 48 1.87 -38.56 -11.47
N SER A 49 1.29 -38.51 -10.27
CA SER A 49 -0.07 -38.02 -10.02
C SER A 49 -0.03 -36.99 -8.90
N TRP A 50 -1.07 -36.19 -8.75
CA TRP A 50 -1.12 -35.12 -7.76
C TRP A 50 -2.49 -35.02 -7.09
N THR A 51 -2.53 -34.39 -5.93
CA THR A 51 -3.74 -33.96 -5.24
C THR A 51 -3.50 -32.58 -4.63
N SER A 52 -4.50 -31.71 -4.67
CA SER A 52 -4.46 -30.37 -4.08
C SER A 52 -5.45 -30.27 -2.92
N ILE A 53 -5.17 -29.38 -1.97
CA ILE A 53 -6.14 -29.00 -0.92
C ILE A 53 -7.19 -27.99 -1.42
N ALA A 54 -6.92 -27.35 -2.56
CA ALA A 54 -7.80 -26.39 -3.22
C ALA A 54 -8.34 -26.98 -4.52
N ASP A 55 -9.64 -26.78 -4.76
CA ASP A 55 -10.37 -27.35 -5.92
C ASP A 55 -10.15 -26.58 -7.23
N ASP A 56 -9.60 -25.37 -7.14
CA ASP A 56 -9.38 -24.44 -8.26
C ASP A 56 -7.96 -24.51 -8.84
N ILE A 57 -7.17 -25.51 -8.42
CA ILE A 57 -5.80 -25.75 -8.87
C ILE A 57 -5.77 -26.90 -9.86
N ASP A 58 -5.09 -26.69 -10.98
CA ASP A 58 -4.82 -27.73 -11.97
C ASP A 58 -3.32 -27.93 -12.16
N VAL A 59 -2.90 -29.20 -12.19
CA VAL A 59 -1.56 -29.60 -12.58
C VAL A 59 -1.64 -30.48 -13.82
N SER A 60 -1.23 -29.91 -14.95
CA SER A 60 -1.32 -30.52 -16.27
C SER A 60 0.05 -30.60 -16.95
N ASN A 61 0.09 -31.13 -18.18
CA ASN A 61 1.31 -31.27 -18.99
C ASN A 61 2.47 -31.97 -18.26
N ILE A 62 2.16 -33.02 -17.51
CA ILE A 62 3.17 -33.76 -16.77
C ILE A 62 4.02 -34.58 -17.75
N THR A 63 5.31 -34.25 -17.83
CA THR A 63 6.30 -34.99 -18.61
C THR A 63 7.38 -35.52 -17.69
N THR A 64 7.93 -36.70 -18.01
CA THR A 64 8.98 -37.35 -17.22
C THR A 64 10.20 -37.59 -18.09
N ASP A 65 11.39 -37.31 -17.56
CA ASP A 65 12.67 -37.68 -18.17
C ASP A 65 13.59 -38.27 -17.10
N LYS A 66 13.85 -39.58 -17.19
CA LYS A 66 14.65 -40.34 -16.22
C LYS A 66 14.21 -40.10 -14.78
N GLN A 67 14.88 -39.20 -14.05
CA GLN A 67 14.69 -38.92 -12.62
C GLN A 67 14.06 -37.55 -12.38
N THR A 68 13.73 -36.83 -13.45
CA THR A 68 13.08 -35.54 -13.39
C THR A 68 11.68 -35.65 -13.96
N PHE A 69 10.80 -34.78 -13.48
CA PHE A 69 9.52 -34.54 -14.12
C PHE A 69 9.23 -33.05 -14.14
N GLN A 70 8.46 -32.63 -15.14
CA GLN A 70 7.99 -31.27 -15.29
C GLN A 70 6.47 -31.28 -15.29
N CYS A 71 5.87 -30.21 -14.79
CA CYS A 71 4.43 -29.99 -14.87
C CYS A 71 4.13 -28.50 -15.02
N LEU A 72 2.96 -28.22 -15.60
CA LEU A 72 2.38 -26.89 -15.64
C LEU A 72 1.36 -26.79 -14.49
N ILE A 73 1.49 -25.79 -13.62
CA ILE A 73 0.53 -25.55 -12.54
C ILE A 73 -0.21 -24.25 -12.83
N SER A 74 -1.54 -24.29 -12.81
CA SER A 74 -2.43 -23.17 -13.12
C SER A 74 -3.60 -23.06 -12.13
N GLY A 75 -4.29 -21.93 -12.15
CA GLY A 75 -5.46 -21.67 -11.29
C GLY A 75 -5.13 -21.26 -9.86
N GLY A 76 -6.10 -21.39 -8.96
CA GLY A 76 -6.02 -21.02 -7.56
C GLY A 76 -6.43 -19.58 -7.25
N THR A 77 -6.77 -19.32 -5.98
CA THR A 77 -7.29 -18.03 -5.52
C THR A 77 -6.17 -17.14 -4.97
N ASN A 78 -6.18 -15.85 -5.34
CA ASN A 78 -5.21 -14.87 -4.85
C ASN A 78 -5.11 -14.80 -3.32
N TYR A 79 -3.90 -14.53 -2.83
CA TYR A 79 -3.55 -14.42 -1.40
C TYR A 79 -3.67 -15.71 -0.60
N GLN A 80 -3.49 -16.87 -1.25
CA GLN A 80 -3.51 -18.17 -0.59
C GLN A 80 -2.20 -18.94 -0.75
N ASN A 81 -1.92 -19.81 0.20
CA ASN A 81 -0.86 -20.81 0.09
C ASN A 81 -1.53 -22.17 -0.13
N VAL A 82 -1.40 -22.71 -1.34
CA VAL A 82 -2.03 -23.97 -1.72
C VAL A 82 -1.04 -25.12 -1.49
N GLY A 83 -1.44 -26.11 -0.70
CA GLY A 83 -0.73 -27.38 -0.59
C GLY A 83 -1.01 -28.30 -1.79
N ILE A 84 0.04 -28.76 -2.47
CA ILE A 84 -0.03 -29.75 -3.55
C ILE A 84 0.84 -30.95 -3.15
N THR A 85 0.24 -32.13 -3.12
CA THR A 85 0.91 -33.40 -2.86
C THR A 85 1.16 -34.12 -4.17
N PHE A 86 2.42 -34.42 -4.45
CA PHE A 86 2.82 -35.23 -5.61
C PHE A 86 3.07 -36.68 -5.18
N LYS A 87 2.53 -37.62 -5.95
CA LYS A 87 2.78 -39.06 -5.83
C LYS A 87 3.50 -39.54 -7.08
N VAL A 88 4.70 -40.09 -6.89
CA VAL A 88 5.59 -40.58 -7.93
C VAL A 88 5.69 -42.09 -7.82
N ILE A 89 5.50 -42.80 -8.95
CA ILE A 89 5.73 -44.24 -9.05
C ILE A 89 7.02 -44.45 -9.84
N THR A 90 7.97 -45.21 -9.29
CA THR A 90 9.24 -45.52 -9.95
C THR A 90 9.12 -46.68 -10.94
N SER A 91 10.16 -46.90 -11.74
CA SER A 91 10.28 -48.06 -12.64
C SER A 91 10.24 -49.40 -11.90
N ALA A 92 10.63 -49.43 -10.62
CA ALA A 92 10.52 -50.63 -9.76
C ALA A 92 9.13 -50.79 -9.11
N GLY A 93 8.19 -49.87 -9.35
CA GLY A 93 6.85 -49.89 -8.74
C GLY A 93 6.78 -49.27 -7.34
N GLU A 94 7.85 -48.65 -6.84
CA GLU A 94 7.86 -47.99 -5.55
C GLU A 94 7.06 -46.68 -5.61
N THR A 95 6.25 -46.42 -4.58
CA THR A 95 5.54 -45.15 -4.43
C THR A 95 6.32 -44.19 -3.55
N ARG A 96 6.51 -42.94 -4.01
CA ARG A 96 7.13 -41.84 -3.27
C ARG A 96 6.19 -40.64 -3.25
N THR A 97 6.03 -39.97 -2.11
CA THR A 97 5.10 -38.83 -1.99
C THR A 97 5.77 -37.64 -1.30
N PHE A 98 5.66 -36.44 -1.87
CA PHE A 98 6.11 -35.20 -1.24
C PHE A 98 5.05 -34.12 -1.28
N ASN A 99 5.13 -33.20 -0.32
CA ASN A 99 4.25 -32.04 -0.23
C ASN A 99 5.00 -30.79 -0.70
N SER A 100 4.29 -29.98 -1.47
CA SER A 100 4.73 -28.66 -1.89
C SER A 100 3.68 -27.62 -1.51
N VAL A 101 4.12 -26.38 -1.32
CA VAL A 101 3.23 -25.23 -1.10
C VAL A 101 3.47 -24.25 -2.23
N LEU A 102 2.38 -23.88 -2.91
CA LEU A 102 2.34 -22.86 -3.95
C LEU A 102 1.72 -21.57 -3.39
N PRO A 103 2.51 -20.51 -3.19
CA PRO A 103 1.95 -19.20 -2.88
C PRO A 103 1.32 -18.59 -4.13
N ILE A 104 0.06 -18.15 -4.03
CA ILE A 104 -0.66 -17.46 -5.09
C ILE A 104 -0.81 -16.00 -4.70
N ARG A 105 -0.18 -15.10 -5.45
CA ARG A 105 -0.13 -13.67 -5.15
C ARG A 105 -0.25 -12.89 -6.46
N PRO A 106 -0.98 -11.77 -6.48
CA PRO A 106 -0.97 -10.87 -7.61
C PRO A 106 0.45 -10.44 -7.99
N ALA A 107 0.70 -10.25 -9.28
CA ALA A 107 1.98 -9.72 -9.76
C ALA A 107 2.36 -8.42 -9.01
N GLY A 108 3.60 -8.37 -8.49
CA GLY A 108 4.15 -7.19 -7.78
C GLY A 108 4.12 -7.26 -6.25
N ILE A 109 3.65 -8.36 -5.64
CA ILE A 109 3.67 -8.58 -4.19
C ILE A 109 4.66 -9.70 -3.84
N MET A 110 5.77 -9.36 -3.17
CA MET A 110 6.60 -10.34 -2.47
C MET A 110 6.27 -10.33 -0.97
N GLU A 111 5.91 -11.49 -0.41
CA GLU A 111 5.94 -11.69 1.04
C GLU A 111 7.38 -11.99 1.46
N ALA A 112 7.88 -11.27 2.46
CA ALA A 112 9.17 -11.59 3.06
C ALA A 112 9.14 -12.98 3.67
N VAL A 113 10.17 -13.77 3.36
CA VAL A 113 10.51 -14.96 4.14
C VAL A 113 11.09 -14.46 5.47
N GLY A 114 10.25 -14.34 6.50
CA GLY A 114 10.63 -13.91 7.85
C GLY A 114 10.32 -12.44 8.17
N ASN A 115 10.13 -12.18 9.47
CA ASN A 115 9.75 -10.93 10.15
C ASN A 115 9.31 -9.75 9.25
N ASN A 116 8.00 -9.72 8.99
CA ASN A 116 7.18 -8.51 8.86
C ASN A 116 7.68 -7.39 7.93
N THR A 117 8.30 -7.74 6.80
CA THR A 117 8.62 -6.75 5.76
C THR A 117 7.78 -7.01 4.53
N VAL A 118 6.87 -6.09 4.20
CA VAL A 118 6.19 -6.09 2.90
C VAL A 118 7.15 -5.44 1.92
N ILE A 119 7.72 -6.22 1.00
CA ILE A 119 8.52 -5.68 -0.10
C ILE A 119 7.61 -5.58 -1.31
N VAL A 120 7.18 -4.35 -1.61
CA VAL A 120 6.48 -4.04 -2.87
C VAL A 120 7.55 -3.88 -3.94
N LEU A 121 7.66 -4.85 -4.87
CA LEU A 121 8.46 -4.69 -6.08
C LEU A 121 7.50 -4.42 -7.24
N GLY A 122 7.23 -3.14 -7.45
CA GLY A 122 6.73 -2.60 -8.71
C GLY A 122 7.67 -1.52 -9.20
N ASN A 123 7.42 -0.97 -10.39
CA ASN A 123 7.98 0.33 -10.76
C ASN A 123 7.35 1.38 -9.84
N SER A 124 7.84 1.47 -8.60
CA SER A 124 7.67 2.68 -7.81
C SER A 124 8.35 3.77 -8.63
N GLN A 125 7.56 4.65 -9.22
CA GLN A 125 8.09 5.99 -9.45
C GLN A 125 8.46 6.48 -8.06
N GLU A 126 9.76 6.44 -7.76
CA GLU A 126 10.31 6.90 -6.51
C GLU A 126 10.18 8.42 -6.51
N GLY A 127 8.97 8.88 -6.21
CA GLY A 127 8.75 10.27 -5.87
C GLY A 127 9.58 10.61 -4.65
N ALA A 128 10.00 11.88 -4.56
CA ALA A 128 10.77 12.35 -3.42
C ALA A 128 10.03 12.01 -2.12
N ARG A 129 10.67 11.25 -1.22
CA ARG A 129 10.10 10.86 0.07
C ARG A 129 10.42 11.94 1.09
N ILE A 130 9.60 12.11 2.11
CA ILE A 130 9.92 13.03 3.21
C ILE A 130 11.01 12.38 4.08
N GLU A 131 12.14 13.06 4.23
CA GLU A 131 13.26 12.65 5.10
C GLU A 131 13.23 13.38 6.45
N ASP A 132 12.77 14.62 6.46
CA ASP A 132 12.72 15.44 7.67
C ASP A 132 11.48 16.32 7.68
N ILE A 133 10.93 16.53 8.88
CA ILE A 133 9.81 17.44 9.13
C ILE A 133 10.27 18.41 10.20
N SER A 134 10.35 19.69 9.83
CA SER A 134 10.69 20.75 10.77
C SER A 134 9.57 21.78 10.88
N ILE A 135 9.43 22.33 12.08
CA ILE A 135 8.49 23.41 12.37
C ILE A 135 9.27 24.71 12.38
N THR A 136 8.80 25.69 11.60
CA THR A 136 9.42 27.01 11.46
C THR A 136 8.44 28.11 11.88
N PRO A 137 8.90 29.35 12.12
CA PRO A 137 8.05 30.52 12.32
C PRO A 137 7.16 30.89 11.12
N THR A 138 7.20 30.12 10.02
CA THR A 138 6.38 30.34 8.83
C THR A 138 5.53 29.12 8.45
N GLY A 139 5.62 28.00 9.17
CA GLY A 139 4.83 26.79 8.91
C GLY A 139 5.62 25.50 9.06
N PHE A 140 5.22 24.46 8.32
CA PHE A 140 5.89 23.17 8.29
C PHE A 140 6.78 23.08 7.06
N ASN A 141 8.05 22.73 7.26
CA ASN A 141 8.97 22.45 6.18
C ASN A 141 9.21 20.95 6.12
N PHE A 142 8.89 20.36 4.97
CA PHE A 142 9.14 18.96 4.69
C PHE A 142 10.35 18.88 3.77
N LYS A 143 11.46 18.35 4.27
CA LYS A 143 12.62 18.05 3.44
C LYS A 143 12.40 16.70 2.79
N THR A 144 12.63 16.64 1.49
CA THR A 144 12.48 15.41 0.72
C THR A 144 13.82 14.83 0.26
N THR A 145 13.84 13.53 -0.09
CA THR A 145 15.03 12.78 -0.51
C THR A 145 15.73 13.35 -1.74
N ASP A 146 15.04 14.15 -2.55
CA ASP A 146 15.62 14.83 -3.72
C ASP A 146 16.26 16.19 -3.36
N GLY A 147 16.29 16.54 -2.06
CA GLY A 147 16.84 17.78 -1.54
C GLY A 147 15.89 18.97 -1.61
N LYS A 148 14.66 18.82 -2.13
CA LYS A 148 13.66 19.89 -2.12
C LYS A 148 13.00 20.02 -0.75
N SER A 149 12.67 21.26 -0.40
CA SER A 149 11.78 21.59 0.71
C SER A 149 10.39 21.90 0.17
N LEU A 150 9.37 21.28 0.77
CA LEU A 150 7.98 21.67 0.60
C LEU A 150 7.58 22.51 1.82
N ASP A 151 7.25 23.77 1.58
CA ASP A 151 6.66 24.64 2.59
C ASP A 151 5.14 24.48 2.55
N VAL A 152 4.57 23.88 3.60
CA VAL A 152 3.12 23.84 3.77
C VAL A 152 2.76 24.80 4.89
N VAL A 153 1.99 25.82 4.53
CA VAL A 153 1.27 26.65 5.49
C VAL A 153 -0.07 25.96 5.74
N PRO A 154 -0.28 25.30 6.90
CA PRO A 154 -1.52 24.58 7.14
C PRO A 154 -2.67 25.58 7.24
N GLU A 155 -3.75 25.29 6.53
CA GLU A 155 -5.00 26.01 6.78
C GLU A 155 -5.47 25.67 8.20
N GLY A 156 -5.60 26.68 9.05
CA GLY A 156 -6.04 26.50 10.44
C GLY A 156 -4.93 26.39 11.48
N ILE A 157 -3.65 26.55 11.13
CA ILE A 157 -2.57 26.77 12.10
C ILE A 157 -1.94 28.13 11.78
N TYR A 158 -1.79 28.98 12.77
CA TYR A 158 -1.21 30.31 12.59
C TYR A 158 -0.14 30.60 13.64
N ILE A 159 0.60 31.68 13.43
CA ILE A 159 1.69 32.08 14.32
C ILE A 159 1.36 33.41 14.94
N GLU A 160 1.32 33.42 16.27
CA GLU A 160 1.00 34.59 17.08
C GLU A 160 2.14 34.82 18.06
N ASN A 161 2.79 35.98 17.95
CA ASN A 161 3.94 36.35 18.79
C ASN A 161 5.05 35.27 18.81
N GLY A 162 5.30 34.63 17.66
CA GLY A 162 6.31 33.59 17.51
C GLY A 162 5.90 32.20 18.01
N ASN A 163 4.68 32.04 18.51
CA ASN A 163 4.14 30.75 18.93
C ASN A 163 3.21 30.18 17.86
N MET A 164 3.32 28.89 17.60
CA MET A 164 2.36 28.18 16.76
C MET A 164 1.08 27.95 17.56
N VAL A 165 -0.04 28.44 17.03
CA VAL A 165 -1.35 28.35 17.66
C VAL A 165 -2.26 27.47 16.82
N VAL A 166 -2.85 26.48 17.48
CA VAL A 166 -3.94 25.65 16.94
C VAL A 166 -5.24 26.16 17.57
N PRO A 167 -6.06 26.93 16.83
CA PRO A 167 -7.34 27.42 17.35
C PRO A 167 -8.31 26.27 17.57
N GLU A 168 -9.05 26.32 18.68
CA GLU A 168 -10.09 25.32 18.99
C GLU A 168 -11.24 25.31 17.97
N LYS A 169 -11.48 26.45 17.31
CA LYS A 169 -12.55 26.64 16.32
C LYS A 169 -12.02 27.37 15.11
N ILE A 170 -12.19 26.76 13.94
CA ILE A 170 -11.86 27.34 12.64
C ILE A 170 -13.15 27.62 11.88
N GLY A 171 -13.33 28.86 11.46
CA GLY A 171 -14.45 29.31 10.64
C GLY A 171 -14.05 29.50 9.19
N LYS A 172 -15.04 29.49 8.30
CA LYS A 172 -14.87 29.89 6.89
C LYS A 172 -15.52 31.27 6.70
N LEU A 173 -14.82 32.18 6.02
CA LEU A 173 -15.45 33.43 5.59
C LEU A 173 -16.45 33.18 4.47
N PRO A 174 -17.58 33.90 4.45
CA PRO A 174 -18.49 33.89 3.32
C PRO A 174 -17.79 34.40 2.06
N ASP A 175 -18.01 33.71 0.95
CA ASP A 175 -17.35 34.00 -0.34
C ASP A 175 -17.82 35.34 -0.97
N ASP A 176 -18.90 35.93 -0.45
CA ASP A 176 -19.49 37.19 -0.90
C ASP A 176 -19.08 38.41 -0.05
N PHE A 177 -18.18 38.23 0.92
CA PHE A 177 -17.52 39.36 1.57
C PHE A 177 -16.54 40.02 0.60
N VAL A 178 -16.49 41.35 0.63
CA VAL A 178 -15.60 42.14 -0.22
C VAL A 178 -14.58 42.89 0.62
N LEU A 179 -13.43 43.20 0.03
CA LEU A 179 -12.40 44.00 0.69
C LEU A 179 -12.55 45.47 0.29
N ASN A 180 -12.57 46.36 1.29
CA ASN A 180 -12.37 47.79 1.10
C ASN A 180 -11.02 48.17 1.71
N GLY A 181 -9.97 48.17 0.89
CA GLY A 181 -8.60 48.12 1.39
C GLY A 181 -8.33 46.76 2.06
N ASN A 182 -7.90 46.78 3.32
CA ASN A 182 -7.64 45.55 4.10
C ASN A 182 -8.84 45.13 4.96
N ILE A 183 -9.96 45.84 4.94
CA ILE A 183 -11.11 45.59 5.83
C ILE A 183 -12.17 44.79 5.08
N TYR A 184 -12.68 43.73 5.70
CA TYR A 184 -13.80 42.97 5.15
C TYR A 184 -15.12 43.71 5.33
N ILE A 185 -15.90 43.75 4.25
CA ILE A 185 -17.22 44.37 4.17
C ILE A 185 -18.24 43.29 3.78
N ALA A 186 -19.34 43.22 4.53
CA ALA A 186 -20.45 42.33 4.24
C ALA A 186 -21.49 43.04 3.35
N PRO A 187 -22.17 42.30 2.45
CA PRO A 187 -23.28 42.85 1.69
C PRO A 187 -24.52 43.10 2.56
N ASP A 188 -25.44 43.96 2.09
CA ASP A 188 -26.67 44.34 2.80
C ASP A 188 -27.57 43.17 3.20
N ALA A 189 -27.41 42.01 2.55
CA ALA A 189 -28.10 40.79 2.92
C ALA A 189 -27.85 40.37 4.39
N TYR A 190 -26.65 40.62 4.92
CA TYR A 190 -26.32 40.35 6.32
C TYR A 190 -26.85 41.43 7.28
N LEU A 191 -26.98 42.67 6.82
CA LEU A 191 -27.56 43.79 7.57
C LEU A 191 -29.08 43.67 7.71
N THR A 192 -29.74 43.25 6.63
CA THR A 192 -31.19 43.04 6.57
C THR A 192 -31.63 41.72 7.19
N GLY A 193 -30.68 40.84 7.57
CA GLY A 193 -30.94 39.53 8.16
C GLY A 193 -31.42 38.46 7.17
N THR A 194 -31.37 38.73 5.86
CA THR A 194 -31.66 37.72 4.83
C THR A 194 -30.54 36.68 4.69
N LYS A 195 -29.34 37.00 5.18
CA LYS A 195 -28.24 36.06 5.44
C LYS A 195 -27.79 36.16 6.90
N THR A 196 -27.34 35.02 7.44
CA THR A 196 -26.80 34.93 8.80
C THR A 196 -25.28 34.97 8.78
N LEU A 197 -24.69 35.77 9.67
CA LEU A 197 -23.25 35.79 9.87
C LEU A 197 -22.76 34.47 10.49
N PRO A 198 -21.55 34.00 10.11
CA PRO A 198 -20.87 32.94 10.83
C PRO A 198 -20.67 33.27 12.31
N GLN A 199 -20.60 32.23 13.15
CA GLN A 199 -20.29 32.38 14.56
C GLN A 199 -18.95 33.11 14.75
N GLY A 200 -18.90 34.02 15.72
CA GLY A 200 -17.71 34.81 16.05
C GLY A 200 -17.56 36.10 15.25
N LEU A 201 -18.40 36.32 14.23
CA LEU A 201 -18.47 37.56 13.47
C LEU A 201 -19.67 38.41 13.91
N SER A 202 -19.48 39.72 13.81
CA SER A 202 -20.53 40.72 13.99
C SER A 202 -20.34 41.86 12.97
N LEU A 203 -21.26 42.81 12.97
CA LEU A 203 -21.25 43.93 12.04
C LEU A 203 -21.29 45.27 12.78
N ASN A 204 -20.50 46.22 12.30
CA ASN A 204 -20.65 47.64 12.60
C ASN A 204 -20.97 48.36 11.30
N SER A 205 -22.25 48.63 11.03
CA SER A 205 -22.76 48.88 9.67
C SER A 205 -22.37 47.71 8.75
N ASN A 206 -21.77 47.96 7.60
CA ASN A 206 -21.32 46.89 6.69
C ASN A 206 -19.91 46.34 7.02
N ILE A 207 -19.23 46.89 8.03
CA ILE A 207 -17.86 46.47 8.40
C ILE A 207 -17.93 45.19 9.22
N VAL A 208 -17.19 44.17 8.78
CA VAL A 208 -17.07 42.88 9.46
C VAL A 208 -16.16 43.00 10.68
N MET A 209 -16.71 42.66 11.82
CA MET A 209 -16.04 42.63 13.11
C MET A 209 -15.86 41.17 13.56
N THR A 210 -14.86 40.91 14.40
CA THR A 210 -14.63 39.60 15.01
C THR A 210 -14.45 39.73 16.52
N ASN A 211 -15.00 38.78 17.27
CA ASN A 211 -14.78 38.68 18.72
C ASN A 211 -13.63 37.74 19.09
N GLY A 212 -12.93 37.16 18.10
CA GLY A 212 -11.80 36.24 18.29
C GLY A 212 -12.16 34.83 18.77
N SER A 213 -13.45 34.52 19.01
CA SER A 213 -13.87 33.18 19.48
C SER A 213 -13.79 32.09 18.39
N VAL A 214 -13.64 32.50 17.13
CA VAL A 214 -13.45 31.64 15.97
C VAL A 214 -12.33 32.23 15.13
N PHE A 215 -11.35 31.40 14.78
CA PHE A 215 -10.26 31.79 13.89
C PHE A 215 -10.71 31.69 12.44
N PHE A 216 -10.49 32.76 11.67
CA PHE A 216 -10.74 32.79 10.23
C PHE A 216 -9.39 32.84 9.50
N PRO A 217 -9.02 31.82 8.71
CA PRO A 217 -7.74 31.80 8.00
C PRO A 217 -7.54 33.04 7.12
N LYS A 218 -6.29 33.50 7.01
CA LYS A 218 -5.88 34.68 6.21
C LYS A 218 -6.52 36.00 6.70
N THR A 219 -6.77 36.11 8.00
CA THR A 219 -7.29 37.32 8.62
C THR A 219 -6.48 37.75 9.84
N ILE A 220 -6.59 39.03 10.21
CA ILE A 220 -6.02 39.60 11.43
C ILE A 220 -7.15 40.28 12.20
N ASN A 221 -7.24 40.01 13.51
CA ASN A 221 -8.08 40.77 14.42
C ASN A 221 -7.34 42.04 14.85
N ASN A 222 -7.74 43.19 14.31
CA ASN A 222 -7.17 44.49 14.68
C ASN A 222 -8.18 45.27 15.53
N ASN A 223 -8.18 45.00 16.83
CA ASN A 223 -9.09 45.63 17.81
C ASN A 223 -10.59 45.42 17.48
N GLY A 224 -10.96 44.20 17.13
CA GLY A 224 -12.33 43.81 16.82
C GLY A 224 -12.71 44.02 15.36
N LEU A 225 -11.90 44.72 14.55
CA LEU A 225 -12.06 44.73 13.10
C LEU A 225 -11.43 43.48 12.49
N LEU A 226 -12.15 42.84 11.56
CA LEU A 226 -11.60 41.75 10.78
C LEU A 226 -10.90 42.31 9.53
N CYS A 227 -9.59 42.14 9.46
CA CYS A 227 -8.78 42.57 8.33
C CYS A 227 -8.20 41.37 7.57
N ALA A 228 -7.83 41.56 6.30
CA ALA A 228 -7.00 40.61 5.57
C ALA A 228 -5.57 40.57 6.16
N ALA A 229 -5.00 39.36 6.22
CA ALA A 229 -3.61 39.12 6.63
C ALA A 229 -2.61 39.32 5.49
#